data_AF-A0A4E0PU82-F1
#
_entry.id   AF-A0A4E0PU82-F1
#
_cell.length_a   1.000
_cell.length_b   1.000
_cell.length_c   1.000
_cell.angle_alpha   90.00
_cell.angle_beta   90.00
_cell.angle_gamma   90.00
#
_symmetry.space_group_name_H-M   'P 1'
#
loop_
_entity.id
_entity.type
_entity.pdbx_description
1 polymer ?
#
loop_
_entity_poly.entity_id
_entity_poly.type
_entity_poly.pdbx_seq_one_letter_code
_entity_poly.pdbx_strand_id
1 'polypeptide(L)'
;MIEGWIKHNVNVSIIITEELYSKVKEQADRHLYDLITDERIKFYVYPKKMNFVSFACNDYGILFRLLMKTGTYNNKQLMCCNPTARQWGKEFFERYLKDSLLLTDI
;
A
#
# COMPACT_ATOMS: atom_id res chain seq x y z
N MET A 1 2.26 8.02 -11.50
CA MET A 1 3.14 8.05 -10.30
C MET A 1 3.83 6.70 -10.08
N ILE A 2 3.10 5.58 -10.07
CA ILE A 2 3.69 4.21 -9.95
C ILE A 2 4.51 3.83 -11.20
N GLU A 3 4.02 4.16 -12.40
CA GLU A 3 4.74 3.91 -13.66
C GLU A 3 6.18 4.44 -13.70
N GLY A 4 6.45 5.54 -12.99
CA GLY A 4 7.81 6.07 -12.88
C GLY A 4 8.75 5.12 -12.13
N TRP A 5 8.26 4.49 -11.07
CA TRP A 5 9.02 3.51 -10.29
C TRP A 5 9.28 2.24 -11.09
N ILE A 6 8.29 1.79 -11.85
CA ILE A 6 8.38 0.67 -12.78
C ILE A 6 9.52 0.90 -13.80
N LYS A 7 9.58 2.08 -14.42
CA LYS A 7 10.64 2.47 -15.36
C LYS A 7 12.04 2.45 -14.74
N HIS A 8 12.12 2.64 -13.43
CA HIS A 8 13.36 2.57 -12.65
C HIS A 8 13.61 1.22 -11.99
N ASN A 9 12.93 0.16 -12.46
CA ASN A 9 13.11 -1.22 -12.00
C ASN A 9 12.83 -1.41 -10.50
N VAL A 10 11.86 -0.68 -9.96
CA VAL A 10 11.42 -0.79 -8.57
C VAL A 10 10.24 -1.77 -8.49
N ASN A 11 10.37 -2.76 -7.61
CA ASN A 11 9.26 -3.65 -7.27
C ASN A 11 8.33 -2.98 -6.26
N VAL A 12 7.03 -3.06 -6.50
CA VAL A 12 6.01 -2.37 -5.70
C VAL A 12 5.00 -3.38 -5.19
N SER A 13 4.84 -3.45 -3.87
CA SER A 13 3.78 -4.24 -3.24
C SER A 13 2.76 -3.33 -2.60
N ILE A 14 1.48 -3.52 -2.93
CA ILE A 14 0.38 -2.67 -2.50
C ILE A 14 -0.65 -3.53 -1.79
N ILE A 15 -0.97 -3.18 -0.54
CA ILE A 15 -2.05 -3.83 0.21
C ILE A 15 -3.21 -2.85 0.30
N ILE A 16 -4.39 -3.27 -0.14
CA ILE A 16 -5.64 -2.51 -0.08
C ILE A 16 -6.68 -3.24 0.77
N THR A 17 -7.68 -2.50 1.24
CA THR A 17 -8.84 -3.11 1.92
C THR A 17 -9.79 -3.73 0.90
N GLU A 18 -10.62 -4.68 1.34
CA GLU A 18 -11.71 -5.22 0.52
C GLU A 18 -12.64 -4.12 -0.01
N GLU A 19 -12.97 -3.13 0.83
CA GLU A 19 -13.83 -2.01 0.43
C GLU A 19 -13.21 -1.20 -0.72
N LEU A 20 -11.91 -0.92 -0.65
CA LEU A 20 -11.22 -0.19 -1.72
C LEU A 20 -11.13 -1.04 -2.98
N TYR A 21 -10.85 -2.35 -2.84
CA TYR A 21 -10.83 -3.27 -3.97
C TYR A 21 -12.17 -3.30 -4.72
N SER A 22 -13.29 -3.41 -4.01
CA SER A 22 -14.63 -3.41 -4.64
C SER A 22 -14.88 -2.13 -5.45
N LYS A 23 -14.53 -0.96 -4.89
CA LYS A 23 -14.67 0.34 -5.59
C LYS A 23 -13.78 0.44 -6.81
N VAL A 24 -12.54 -0.03 -6.69
CA VAL A 24 -11.54 -0.04 -7.76
C VAL A 24 -11.97 -0.99 -8.90
N LYS A 25 -12.56 -2.13 -8.56
CA LYS A 25 -13.10 -3.10 -9.52
C LYS A 25 -14.31 -2.56 -10.29
N GLU A 26 -15.23 -1.87 -9.62
CA GLU A 26 -16.39 -1.22 -10.28
C GLU A 26 -15.97 -0.14 -11.29
N GLN A 27 -14.82 0.49 -11.07
CA GLN A 27 -14.27 1.55 -11.90
C GLN A 27 -13.08 1.07 -12.75
N ALA A 28 -12.93 -0.24 -12.92
CA ALA A 28 -11.78 -0.81 -13.58
C ALA A 28 -11.71 -0.35 -15.04
N ASP A 29 -10.61 0.29 -15.38
CA ASP A 29 -10.26 0.67 -16.74
C ASP A 29 -9.02 -0.10 -17.22
N ARG A 30 -8.65 0.11 -18.48
CA ARG A 30 -7.46 -0.53 -19.06
C ARG A 30 -6.19 -0.17 -18.28
N HIS A 31 -6.09 1.04 -17.74
CA HIS A 31 -4.90 1.47 -17.01
C HIS A 31 -4.73 0.68 -15.70
N LEU A 32 -5.81 0.45 -14.97
CA LEU A 32 -5.79 -0.39 -13.77
C LEU A 32 -5.45 -1.85 -14.10
N TYR A 33 -5.98 -2.39 -15.19
CA TYR A 33 -5.66 -3.73 -15.66
C TYR A 33 -4.16 -3.89 -15.98
N ASP A 34 -3.59 -2.92 -16.69
CA ASP A 34 -2.16 -2.88 -17.02
C ASP A 34 -1.29 -2.82 -15.74
N LEU A 35 -1.75 -2.10 -14.70
CA LEU A 35 -1.03 -2.03 -13.43
C LEU A 35 -1.07 -3.34 -12.63
N ILE A 36 -2.19 -4.09 -12.67
CA ILE A 36 -2.34 -5.34 -11.90
C ILE A 36 -1.64 -6.50 -12.59
N THR A 37 -1.56 -6.45 -13.91
CA THR A 37 -0.89 -7.48 -14.71
C THR A 37 0.62 -7.26 -14.86
N ASP A 38 1.16 -6.09 -14.47
CA ASP A 38 2.61 -5.86 -14.45
C ASP A 38 3.28 -6.68 -13.33
N GLU A 39 4.21 -7.56 -13.70
CA GLU A 39 4.91 -8.48 -12.79
C GLU A 39 5.69 -7.79 -11.65
N ARG A 40 6.03 -6.50 -11.81
CA ARG A 40 6.74 -5.70 -10.80
C ARG A 40 5.80 -5.10 -9.78
N ILE A 41 4.49 -5.10 -10.04
CA ILE A 41 3.48 -4.65 -9.09
C ILE A 41 2.71 -5.85 -8.57
N LYS A 42 2.63 -5.95 -7.24
CA LYS A 42 1.81 -6.98 -6.59
C LYS A 42 0.74 -6.30 -5.77
N PHE A 43 -0.50 -6.48 -6.17
CA PHE A 43 -1.64 -6.03 -5.40
C PHE A 43 -2.13 -7.13 -4.47
N TYR A 44 -2.46 -6.75 -3.24
CA TYR A 44 -2.95 -7.65 -2.22
C TYR A 44 -4.21 -7.06 -1.59
N VAL A 45 -5.18 -7.92 -1.27
CA VAL A 45 -6.37 -7.54 -0.51
C VAL A 45 -6.24 -8.06 0.91
N TYR A 46 -6.32 -7.15 1.87
CA TYR A 46 -6.34 -7.50 3.28
C TYR A 46 -7.79 -7.64 3.76
N PRO A 47 -8.20 -8.83 4.23
CA PRO A 47 -9.61 -9.13 4.53
C PRO A 47 -10.07 -8.61 5.90
N LYS A 48 -9.15 -8.08 6.71
CA LYS A 48 -9.46 -7.58 8.07
C LYS A 48 -9.47 -6.05 8.07
N LYS A 49 -9.96 -5.45 9.16
CA LYS A 49 -9.96 -4.00 9.33
C LYS A 49 -8.54 -3.43 9.50
N MET A 50 -8.21 -2.38 8.74
CA MET A 50 -7.05 -1.52 8.99
C MET A 50 -7.44 -0.34 9.87
N ASN A 51 -6.71 -0.10 10.96
CA ASN A 51 -6.99 1.00 11.92
C ASN A 51 -6.06 2.21 11.68
N PHE A 52 -5.69 2.46 10.43
CA PHE A 52 -4.88 3.59 9.99
C PHE A 52 -5.34 4.02 8.59
N VAL A 53 -4.94 5.21 8.13
CA VAL A 53 -5.34 5.71 6.81
C VAL A 53 -4.51 5.05 5.71
N SER A 54 -3.20 5.25 5.75
CA SER A 54 -2.26 4.63 4.82
C SER A 54 -0.84 4.79 5.34
N PHE A 55 0.06 3.94 4.88
CA PHE A 55 1.49 4.17 5.00
C PHE A 55 2.20 3.66 3.74
N ALA A 56 3.41 4.13 3.52
CA ALA A 56 4.30 3.65 2.47
C ALA A 56 5.71 3.51 3.06
N CYS A 57 6.42 2.45 2.71
CA CYS A 57 7.81 2.25 3.12
C CYS A 57 8.65 1.86 1.91
N ASN A 58 9.93 2.21 1.98
CA ASN A 58 10.94 1.82 1.01
C ASN A 58 12.29 1.64 1.72
N ASP A 59 13.37 1.50 0.96
CA ASP A 59 14.71 1.30 1.54
C ASP A 59 15.27 2.51 2.28
N TYR A 60 14.65 3.68 2.14
CA TYR A 60 15.12 4.96 2.69
C TYR A 60 14.27 5.47 3.85
N GLY A 61 13.01 5.06 3.96
CA GLY A 61 12.12 5.58 4.99
C GLY A 61 10.73 4.98 4.98
N ILE A 62 9.95 5.45 5.95
CA ILE A 62 8.52 5.18 6.05
C ILE A 62 7.76 6.50 6.19
N LEU A 63 6.62 6.57 5.50
CA LEU A 63 5.68 7.68 5.50
C LEU A 63 4.33 7.20 6.00
N PHE A 64 3.81 7.83 7.05
CA PHE A 64 2.47 7.57 7.58
C PHE A 64 1.53 8.72 7.28
N ARG A 65 0.30 8.39 6.87
CA ARG A 65 -0.85 9.31 6.93
C ARG A 65 -1.69 8.91 8.13
N LEU A 66 -1.86 9.84 9.07
CA LEU A 66 -2.40 9.55 10.39
C LEU A 66 -3.86 9.99 10.53
N LEU A 67 -4.58 9.32 11.43
CA LEU A 67 -5.85 9.80 11.95
C LEU A 67 -5.61 10.76 13.11
N MET A 68 -6.54 11.69 13.32
CA MET A 68 -6.64 12.40 14.61
C MET A 68 -7.05 11.43 15.72
N LYS A 69 -6.84 11.83 16.98
CA LYS A 69 -7.33 11.05 18.15
C LYS A 69 -8.84 10.82 18.12
N THR A 70 -9.58 11.71 17.48
CA THR A 70 -11.03 11.61 17.23
C THR A 70 -11.40 10.59 16.15
N GLY A 71 -10.42 9.94 15.51
CA GLY A 71 -10.63 9.02 14.39
C GLY A 71 -10.90 9.72 13.05
N THR A 72 -10.91 11.06 13.01
CA THR A 72 -11.08 11.82 11.77
C THR A 72 -9.78 11.91 11.00
N TYR A 73 -9.89 12.02 9.67
CA TYR A 73 -8.73 12.18 8.80
C TYR A 73 -7.96 13.46 9.12
N ASN A 74 -6.62 13.37 9.08
CA ASN A 74 -5.72 14.51 9.21
C ASN A 74 -4.76 14.53 8.02
N ASN A 75 -4.52 15.71 7.45
CA ASN A 75 -3.53 15.88 6.38
C ASN A 75 -2.06 15.82 6.88
N LYS A 76 -1.85 15.65 8.19
CA LYS A 76 -0.51 15.48 8.75
C LYS A 76 0.13 14.18 8.28
N GLN A 77 1.36 14.30 7.82
CA GLN A 77 2.21 13.20 7.43
C GLN A 77 3.37 13.08 8.41
N LEU A 78 3.73 11.85 8.76
CA LEU A 78 4.90 11.56 9.59
C LEU A 78 5.90 10.76 8.75
N MET A 79 7.11 11.29 8.59
CA MET A 79 8.20 10.62 7.87
C MET A 79 9.30 10.23 8.85
N CYS A 80 9.71 8.96 8.81
CA CYS A 80 10.78 8.43 9.64
C CYS A 80 11.84 7.78 8.74
N CYS A 81 13.10 8.20 8.90
CA CYS A 81 14.20 7.74 8.05
C CYS A 81 15.31 7.01 8.83
N ASN A 82 15.20 6.91 10.16
CA ASN A 82 16.22 6.22 10.96
C ASN A 82 16.15 4.70 10.73
N PRO A 83 17.28 3.97 10.87
CA PRO A 83 17.33 2.54 10.57
C PRO A 83 16.29 1.69 11.31
N THR A 84 16.07 1.95 12.59
CA THR A 84 15.11 1.23 13.42
C THR A 84 13.67 1.43 12.92
N ALA A 85 13.30 2.66 12.56
CA ALA A 85 11.98 2.96 12.01
C ALA A 85 11.77 2.33 10.62
N ARG A 86 12.82 2.25 9.79
CA ARG A 86 12.75 1.55 8.50
C ARG A 86 12.50 0.06 8.70
N GLN A 87 13.25 -0.57 9.60
CA GLN A 87 13.09 -1.99 9.91
C GLN A 87 11.69 -2.29 10.44
N TRP A 88 11.24 -1.51 11.42
CA TRP A 88 9.88 -1.63 11.97
C TRP A 88 8.81 -1.42 10.90
N GLY A 89 9.00 -0.49 9.98
CA GLY A 89 8.10 -0.25 8.86
C GLY A 89 7.94 -1.45 7.92
N LYS A 90 9.05 -2.14 7.61
CA LYS A 90 9.05 -3.37 6.81
C LYS A 90 8.32 -4.51 7.55
N GLU A 91 8.63 -4.72 8.82
CA GLU A 91 7.95 -5.73 9.66
C GLU A 91 6.45 -5.45 9.79
N PHE A 92 6.08 -4.17 9.93
CA PHE A 92 4.70 -3.73 9.98
C PHE A 92 3.98 -4.07 8.67
N PHE A 93 4.59 -3.78 7.51
CA PHE A 93 4.05 -4.18 6.21
C PHE A 93 3.89 -5.70 6.07
N GLU A 94 4.93 -6.46 6.41
CA GLU A 94 4.92 -7.93 6.36
C GLU A 94 3.81 -8.53 7.23
N ARG A 95 3.49 -7.91 8.37
CA ARG A 95 2.39 -8.36 9.23
C ARG A 95 1.05 -8.30 8.51
N TYR A 96 0.75 -7.23 7.78
CA TYR A 96 -0.47 -7.14 6.98
C TYR A 96 -0.40 -8.07 5.77
N LEU A 97 0.77 -8.17 5.12
CA LEU A 97 0.96 -9.01 3.95
C LEU A 97 0.65 -10.49 4.23
N LYS A 98 1.05 -11.01 5.40
CA LYS A 98 0.84 -12.42 5.80
C LYS A 98 -0.62 -12.87 5.76
N ASP A 99 -1.54 -11.98 6.09
CA ASP A 99 -2.97 -12.26 6.10
C ASP A 99 -3.67 -11.77 4.81
N SER A 100 -2.92 -11.20 3.85
CA SER A 100 -3.48 -10.65 2.62
C SER A 100 -3.49 -11.68 1.49
N LEU A 101 -4.47 -11.54 0.60
CA LEU A 101 -4.63 -12.37 -0.59
C LEU A 101 -4.02 -11.66 -1.80
N LEU A 102 -3.14 -12.33 -2.54
CA LEU A 102 -2.59 -11.80 -3.79
C LEU A 102 -3.71 -11.71 -4.84
N LEU A 103 -3.84 -10.54 -5.47
CA LEU A 103 -4.67 -10.37 -6.66
C LEU A 103 -3.87 -10.76 -7.88
N THR A 104 -4.29 -11.81 -8.57
CA THR A 104 -3.73 -12.22 -9.87
C THR A 104 -4.53 -11.64 -11.03
N ASP A 105 -5.80 -11.29 -10.80
CA ASP A 105 -6.74 -10.85 -11.83
C ASP A 105 -7.81 -9.91 -11.20
N ILE A 106 -8.45 -9.08 -12.03
CA ILE A 106 -9.68 -8.33 -11.69
C ILE A 106 -10.90 -9.02 -12.31
#